data_AF-A0A3S0QUG3-F1
#
_entry.id   AF-A0A3S0QUG3-F1
#
_cell.length_a   1.000
_cell.length_b   1.000
_cell.length_c   1.000
_cell.angle_alpha   90.00
_cell.angle_beta   90.00
_cell.angle_gamma   90.00
#
_symmetry.space_group_name_H-M   'P 1'
#
loop_
_entity.id
_entity.type
_entity.pdbx_description
1 polymer ?
#
loop_
_entity_poly.entity_id
_entity_poly.type
_entity_poly.pdbx_seq_one_letter_code
_entity_poly.pdbx_strand_id
1 'polypeptide(L)'
;MKKLQLFFIIVIILCSCSTQINNKIIVGTWITKNEEKIVFYRNGVCSIKDVDFYQISPFPDNKGLKINTNKANWTIVNKEFIHIIYDLPNRKGQGCFDLYYSDSILFYFIGDPDDNIKIEFSKYK
;
A
#
# COMPACT_ATOMS: atom_id res chain seq x y z
N MET A 1 1.09 -30.73 -31.56
CA MET A 1 0.34 -29.50 -31.19
C MET A 1 -0.27 -29.55 -29.79
N LYS A 2 -0.91 -30.64 -29.32
CA LYS A 2 -1.51 -30.73 -27.97
C LYS A 2 -0.53 -30.58 -26.78
N LYS A 3 0.72 -31.05 -26.91
CA LYS A 3 1.75 -30.95 -25.84
C LYS A 3 2.26 -29.52 -25.60
N LEU A 4 2.28 -28.66 -26.64
CA LEU A 4 2.79 -27.29 -26.55
C LEU A 4 1.78 -26.36 -25.86
N GLN A 5 0.48 -26.55 -26.13
CA GLN A 5 -0.60 -25.82 -25.45
C GLN A 5 -0.66 -26.16 -23.95
N LEU A 6 -0.42 -27.43 -23.59
CA LEU A 6 -0.39 -27.85 -22.18
C LEU A 6 0.75 -27.17 -21.40
N PHE A 7 1.92 -27.02 -22.04
CA PHE A 7 3.08 -26.37 -21.43
C PHE A 7 2.84 -24.88 -21.17
N PHE A 8 2.18 -24.18 -22.11
CA PHE A 8 1.82 -22.77 -21.94
C PHE A 8 0.82 -22.56 -20.79
N ILE A 9 -0.19 -23.44 -20.65
CA ILE A 9 -1.17 -23.35 -19.57
C ILE A 9 -0.49 -23.54 -18.20
N ILE A 10 0.44 -24.47 -18.08
CA ILE A 10 1.18 -24.73 -16.84
C ILE A 10 2.04 -23.51 -16.44
N VAL A 11 2.72 -22.87 -17.41
CA VAL A 11 3.55 -21.67 -17.15
C VAL A 11 2.69 -20.49 -16.68
N ILE A 12 1.52 -20.27 -17.26
CA ILE A 12 0.60 -19.18 -16.86
C ILE A 12 0.03 -19.41 -15.44
N ILE A 13 -0.29 -20.66 -15.09
CA ILE A 13 -0.77 -21.02 -13.76
C ILE A 13 0.32 -20.80 -12.70
N LEU A 14 1.58 -21.16 -13.01
CA LEU A 14 2.70 -20.99 -12.09
C LEU A 14 3.07 -19.52 -11.85
N CYS A 15 3.00 -18.67 -12.89
CA CYS A 15 3.21 -17.22 -12.73
C CYS A 15 2.13 -16.55 -11.86
N SER A 16 0.92 -17.11 -11.82
CA SER A 16 -0.20 -16.60 -11.01
C SER A 16 -0.10 -16.98 -9.52
N CYS A 17 0.68 -18.01 -9.18
CA CYS A 17 0.90 -18.43 -7.79
C CYS A 17 1.94 -17.57 -7.05
N SER A 18 2.92 -16.98 -7.74
CA SER A 18 3.99 -16.21 -7.08
C SER A 18 3.47 -14.86 -6.53
N THR A 19 2.52 -14.23 -7.22
CA THR A 19 1.84 -13.01 -6.78
C THR A 19 0.89 -13.24 -5.60
N GLN A 20 0.32 -14.44 -5.46
CA GLN A 20 -0.57 -14.80 -4.34
C GLN A 20 0.16 -14.91 -2.98
N ILE A 21 1.43 -15.33 -2.96
CA ILE A 21 2.18 -15.55 -1.71
C ILE A 21 2.47 -14.22 -1.00
N ASN A 22 2.85 -13.17 -1.73
CA ASN A 22 3.16 -11.85 -1.15
C ASN A 22 1.89 -11.13 -0.65
N ASN A 23 0.75 -11.30 -1.35
CA ASN A 23 -0.53 -10.73 -0.90
C ASN A 23 -0.94 -11.23 0.48
N LYS A 24 -0.61 -12.48 0.85
CA LYS A 24 -0.98 -13.05 2.14
C LYS A 24 -0.29 -12.35 3.32
N ILE A 25 0.91 -11.84 3.12
CA ILE A 25 1.72 -11.20 4.18
C ILE A 25 1.22 -9.78 4.46
N ILE A 26 0.88 -9.03 3.41
CA ILE A 26 0.44 -7.63 3.52
C ILE A 26 -1.00 -7.51 4.02
N VAL A 27 -1.87 -8.44 3.63
CA VAL A 27 -3.28 -8.44 4.06
C VAL A 27 -3.39 -8.43 5.59
N GLY A 28 -4.23 -7.52 6.09
CA GLY A 28 -4.45 -7.30 7.52
C GLY A 28 -4.50 -5.83 7.90
N THR A 29 -4.54 -5.58 9.20
CA THR A 29 -4.55 -4.24 9.79
C THR A 29 -3.13 -3.82 10.16
N TRP A 30 -2.79 -2.59 9.83
CA TRP A 30 -1.50 -1.96 10.11
C TRP A 30 -1.76 -0.62 10.80
N ILE A 31 -1.02 -0.35 11.88
CA ILE A 31 -1.23 0.83 12.72
C ILE A 31 0.11 1.47 13.10
N THR A 32 0.17 2.81 13.06
CA THR A 32 1.33 3.55 13.56
C THR A 32 1.21 3.78 15.07
N LYS A 33 2.25 4.33 15.70
CA LYS A 33 2.21 4.75 17.11
C LYS A 33 1.21 5.87 17.37
N ASN A 34 0.86 6.65 16.34
CA ASN A 34 -0.08 7.76 16.40
C ASN A 34 -1.51 7.33 16.00
N GLU A 35 -1.79 6.02 16.03
CA GLU A 35 -3.09 5.42 15.71
C GLU A 35 -3.57 5.56 14.25
N GLU A 36 -2.71 6.08 13.35
CA GLU A 36 -2.99 6.08 11.92
C GLU A 36 -3.06 4.63 11.42
N LYS A 37 -4.06 4.32 10.58
CA LYS A 37 -4.41 2.93 10.28
C LYS A 37 -4.59 2.69 8.79
N ILE A 38 -4.04 1.58 8.31
CA ILE A 38 -4.29 1.05 6.97
C ILE A 38 -4.74 -0.41 7.09
N VAL A 39 -5.84 -0.77 6.44
CA VAL A 39 -6.33 -2.16 6.38
C VAL A 39 -6.31 -2.65 4.94
N PHE A 40 -5.48 -3.63 4.63
CA PHE A 40 -5.38 -4.24 3.30
C PHE A 40 -6.29 -5.45 3.20
N TYR A 41 -7.17 -5.46 2.21
CA TYR A 41 -8.07 -6.56 1.89
C TYR A 41 -7.54 -7.39 0.71
N ARG A 42 -7.87 -8.68 0.68
CA ARG A 42 -7.40 -9.63 -0.36
C ARG A 42 -7.82 -9.28 -1.79
N ASN A 43 -8.85 -8.46 -1.94
CA ASN A 43 -9.41 -8.07 -3.23
C ASN A 43 -8.70 -6.86 -3.87
N GLY A 44 -7.58 -6.40 -3.32
CA GLY A 44 -6.84 -5.24 -3.85
C GLY A 44 -7.39 -3.88 -3.39
N VAL A 45 -8.38 -3.87 -2.49
CA VAL A 45 -8.88 -2.65 -1.83
C VAL A 45 -8.19 -2.49 -0.48
N CYS A 46 -7.98 -1.26 -0.03
CA CYS A 46 -7.61 -0.94 1.34
C CYS A 46 -8.46 0.20 1.91
N SER A 47 -8.55 0.23 3.24
CA SER A 47 -9.03 1.40 3.97
C SER A 47 -7.87 2.12 4.61
N ILE A 48 -7.96 3.45 4.66
CA ILE A 48 -6.99 4.36 5.25
C ILE A 48 -7.76 5.22 6.24
N LYS A 49 -7.24 5.35 7.46
CA LYS A 49 -7.85 6.15 8.50
C LYS A 49 -6.79 6.99 9.21
N ASP A 50 -7.08 8.29 9.31
CA ASP A 50 -6.32 9.29 10.07
C ASP A 50 -4.85 9.46 9.67
N VAL A 51 -4.44 8.93 8.51
CA VAL A 51 -3.09 9.14 7.96
C VAL A 51 -2.93 10.62 7.58
N ASP A 52 -1.89 11.26 8.08
CA ASP A 52 -1.62 12.67 7.80
C ASP A 52 -1.29 12.89 6.32
N PHE A 53 -2.09 13.71 5.63
CA PHE A 53 -1.87 13.94 4.21
C PHE A 53 -0.61 14.77 3.96
N TYR A 54 -0.25 15.66 4.88
CA TYR A 54 0.96 16.47 4.76
C TYR A 54 2.23 15.62 4.85
N GLN A 55 2.20 14.51 5.60
CA GLN A 55 3.32 13.57 5.70
C GLN A 55 3.61 12.88 4.36
N ILE A 56 2.57 12.61 3.58
CA ILE A 56 2.68 11.98 2.25
C ILE A 56 2.96 13.01 1.16
N SER A 57 2.36 14.19 1.28
CA SER A 57 2.38 15.23 0.26
C SER A 57 2.55 16.59 0.95
N PRO A 58 3.81 17.03 1.18
CA PRO A 58 4.14 18.15 2.07
C PRO A 58 3.89 19.53 1.43
N PHE A 59 2.78 19.69 0.70
CA PHE A 59 2.30 20.99 0.27
C PHE A 59 1.59 21.68 1.44
N PRO A 60 1.81 22.99 1.68
CA PRO A 60 1.19 23.72 2.78
C PRO A 60 -0.34 23.55 2.88
N ASP A 61 -1.02 23.46 1.74
CA ASP A 61 -2.47 23.28 1.65
C ASP A 61 -2.97 21.94 2.21
N ASN A 62 -2.08 20.95 2.34
CA ASN A 62 -2.42 19.63 2.90
C ASN A 62 -2.25 19.59 4.43
N LYS A 63 -1.70 20.64 5.04
CA LYS A 63 -1.44 20.68 6.49
C LYS A 63 -2.73 20.56 7.29
N GLY A 64 -2.76 19.60 8.22
CA GLY A 64 -3.94 19.32 9.04
C GLY A 64 -5.03 18.51 8.35
N LEU A 65 -4.85 18.13 7.06
CA LEU A 65 -5.76 17.22 6.38
C LEU A 65 -5.40 15.77 6.71
N LYS A 66 -6.42 14.95 6.92
CA LYS A 66 -6.29 13.51 7.15
C LYS A 66 -6.91 12.73 5.98
N ILE A 67 -6.22 11.69 5.54
CA ILE A 67 -6.75 10.75 4.55
C ILE A 67 -7.65 9.76 5.29
N ASN A 68 -8.94 9.78 4.93
CA ASN A 68 -9.95 8.89 5.47
C ASN A 68 -10.78 8.31 4.31
N THR A 69 -10.57 7.03 4.00
CA THR A 69 -11.27 6.35 2.92
C THR A 69 -11.38 4.84 3.17
N ASN A 70 -12.44 4.23 2.66
CA ASN A 70 -12.63 2.77 2.65
C ASN A 70 -12.55 2.16 1.24
N LYS A 71 -12.12 2.96 0.25
CA LYS A 71 -12.14 2.59 -1.18
C LYS A 71 -10.81 2.86 -1.89
N ALA A 72 -9.69 2.94 -1.16
CA ALA A 72 -8.40 3.03 -1.80
C ALA A 72 -8.05 1.69 -2.47
N ASN A 73 -7.29 1.73 -3.56
CA ASN A 73 -6.76 0.53 -4.21
C ASN A 73 -5.29 0.39 -3.87
N TRP A 74 -4.81 -0.84 -3.77
CA TRP A 74 -3.40 -1.13 -3.55
C TRP A 74 -2.89 -2.23 -4.47
N THR A 75 -1.60 -2.20 -4.77
CA THR A 75 -0.94 -3.23 -5.59
C THR A 75 0.50 -3.41 -5.13
N ILE A 76 0.98 -4.64 -5.16
CA ILE A 76 2.39 -4.96 -4.89
C ILE A 76 3.16 -4.74 -6.20
N VAL A 77 4.07 -3.78 -6.22
CA VAL A 77 4.94 -3.50 -7.38
C VAL A 77 6.11 -4.49 -7.39
N ASN A 78 6.69 -4.75 -6.23
CA ASN A 78 7.72 -5.78 -6.02
C ASN A 78 7.65 -6.28 -4.56
N LYS A 79 8.53 -7.21 -4.16
CA LYS A 79 8.49 -7.84 -2.82
C LYS A 79 8.53 -6.86 -1.65
N GLU A 80 9.05 -5.66 -1.86
CA GLU A 80 9.32 -4.66 -0.84
C GLU A 80 8.49 -3.40 -1.02
N PHE A 81 7.66 -3.29 -2.07
CA PHE A 81 7.04 -2.04 -2.46
C PHE A 81 5.55 -2.20 -2.79
N ILE A 82 4.73 -1.42 -2.10
CA ILE A 82 3.27 -1.42 -2.22
C ILE A 82 2.83 -0.03 -2.64
N HIS A 83 2.14 0.04 -3.77
CA HIS A 83 1.57 1.28 -4.30
C HIS A 83 0.12 1.41 -3.86
N ILE A 84 -0.28 2.58 -3.38
CA ILE A 84 -1.66 2.89 -2.96
C ILE A 84 -2.19 4.08 -3.76
N ILE A 85 -3.42 3.95 -4.28
CA ILE A 85 -4.15 5.00 -4.97
C ILE A 85 -5.46 5.27 -4.22
N TYR A 86 -5.75 6.54 -3.98
CA TYR A 86 -6.94 6.96 -3.23
C TYR A 86 -7.53 8.24 -3.81
N ASP A 87 -8.82 8.46 -3.62
CA ASP A 87 -9.45 9.73 -3.98
C ASP A 87 -9.04 10.82 -2.99
N LEU A 88 -8.69 12.00 -3.51
CA LEU A 88 -8.21 13.10 -2.68
C LEU A 88 -9.32 13.63 -1.75
N PRO A 89 -9.00 13.93 -0.48
CA PRO A 89 -9.95 14.56 0.41
C PRO A 89 -10.34 15.95 -0.14
N ASN A 90 -11.64 16.23 -0.18
CA ASN A 90 -12.22 17.54 -0.52
C ASN A 90 -11.95 18.08 -1.94
N ARG A 91 -11.45 17.27 -2.88
CA ARG A 91 -11.25 17.69 -4.28
C ARG A 91 -11.42 16.54 -5.26
N LYS A 92 -11.81 16.87 -6.49
CA LYS A 92 -11.85 15.89 -7.58
C LYS A 92 -10.43 15.58 -8.03
N GLY A 93 -10.01 14.34 -7.84
CA GLY A 93 -8.69 13.85 -8.23
C GLY A 93 -8.27 12.65 -7.42
N GLN A 94 -7.18 12.02 -7.84
CA GLN A 94 -6.57 10.89 -7.14
C GLN A 94 -5.20 11.28 -6.62
N GLY A 95 -4.90 10.85 -5.41
CA GLY A 95 -3.56 10.85 -4.84
C GLY A 95 -3.00 9.44 -4.87
N CYS A 96 -1.68 9.34 -4.74
CA CYS A 96 -1.01 8.08 -4.54
C CYS A 96 0.13 8.24 -3.53
N PHE A 97 0.51 7.13 -2.91
CA PHE A 97 1.74 7.03 -2.14
C PHE A 97 2.20 5.59 -2.06
N ASP A 98 3.47 5.44 -1.73
CA ASP A 98 4.15 4.16 -1.69
C ASP A 98 4.54 3.78 -0.27
N LEU A 99 4.41 2.49 0.03
CA LEU A 99 4.87 1.88 1.27
C LEU A 99 5.95 0.85 0.97
N TYR A 100 7.01 0.90 1.76
CA TYR A 100 8.04 -0.11 1.81
C TYR A 100 7.66 -1.20 2.82
N TYR A 101 8.03 -2.44 2.51
CA TYR A 101 7.89 -3.59 3.39
C TYR A 101 9.25 -4.22 3.68
N SER A 102 9.68 -4.18 4.94
CA SER A 102 10.88 -4.88 5.43
C SER A 102 10.65 -5.35 6.86
N ASP A 103 11.20 -6.51 7.22
CA ASP A 103 11.22 -7.02 8.59
C ASP A 103 9.84 -7.03 9.29
N SER A 104 8.80 -7.38 8.54
CA SER A 104 7.40 -7.38 9.02
C SER A 104 6.83 -6.02 9.42
N ILE A 105 7.43 -4.93 8.94
CA ILE A 105 7.01 -3.54 9.14
C ILE A 105 6.67 -2.93 7.79
N LEU A 106 5.59 -2.12 7.75
CA LEU A 106 5.32 -1.23 6.63
C LEU A 106 5.78 0.17 6.97
N PHE A 107 6.38 0.90 6.02
CA PHE A 107 6.81 2.26 6.29
C PHE A 107 6.87 3.13 5.04
N TYR A 108 6.86 4.44 5.24
CA TYR A 108 7.21 5.43 4.23
C TYR A 108 8.07 6.52 4.85
N PHE A 109 8.71 7.32 4.01
CA PHE A 109 9.50 8.47 4.44
C PHE A 109 8.72 9.77 4.16
N ILE A 110 8.76 10.68 5.11
CA ILE A 110 8.21 12.03 4.99
C ILE A 110 9.29 12.96 4.46
N GLY A 111 8.92 13.78 3.46
CA GLY A 111 9.62 15.04 3.15
C GLY A 111 11.05 14.90 2.62
N ASP A 112 11.71 16.04 2.47
CA ASP A 112 13.01 16.25 1.81
C ASP A 112 14.09 15.20 2.20
N PRO A 113 15.02 14.83 1.29
CA PRO A 113 16.08 13.84 1.56
C PRO A 113 16.93 14.12 2.80
N ASP A 114 16.94 15.37 3.25
CA ASP A 114 17.73 15.84 4.38
C ASP A 114 17.07 15.59 5.75
N ASP A 115 15.74 15.39 5.80
CA ASP A 115 14.99 15.21 7.06
C ASP A 115 14.35 13.83 7.23
N ASN A 116 14.35 12.99 6.18
CA ASN A 116 13.85 11.60 6.09
C ASN A 116 13.27 11.01 7.38
N ILE A 117 12.07 11.46 7.77
CA ILE A 117 11.37 10.90 8.93
C ILE A 117 10.66 9.63 8.47
N LYS A 118 11.05 8.49 9.06
CA LYS A 118 10.41 7.21 8.80
C LYS A 118 9.12 7.06 9.60
N ILE A 119 7.99 6.88 8.93
CA ILE A 119 6.71 6.53 9.56
C ILE A 119 6.51 5.03 9.41
N GLU A 120 6.39 4.35 10.55
CA GLU A 120 6.26 2.90 10.61
C GLU A 120 4.86 2.47 11.05
N PHE A 121 4.30 1.53 10.32
CA PHE A 121 3.11 0.78 10.69
C PHE A 121 3.52 -0.62 11.14
N SER A 122 3.07 -0.99 12.33
CA SER A 122 3.15 -2.36 12.82
C SER A 122 1.87 -3.10 12.50
N LYS A 123 1.98 -4.40 12.20
CA LYS A 123 0.81 -5.24 12.01
C LYS A 123 0.06 -5.38 13.33
N TYR A 124 -1.21 -4.96 13.36
CA TYR A 124 -2.09 -5.15 14.50
C TYR A 124 -2.44 -6.63 14.60
N LYS A 125 -2.10 -7.26 15.73
CA LYS A 125 -2.33 -8.68 15.99
C LYS A 125 -3.80 -8.97 16.25
#